data_AF-A0A556SRA1-F1
#
_entry.id   AF-A0A556SRA1-F1
#
_cell.length_a   1.000
_cell.length_b   1.000
_cell.length_c   1.000
_cell.angle_alpha   90.00
_cell.angle_beta   90.00
_cell.angle_gamma   90.00
#
_symmetry.space_group_name_H-M   'P 1'
#
loop_
_entity.id
_entity.type
_entity.pdbx_description
1 polymer ?
#
loop_
_entity_poly.entity_id
_entity_poly.type
_entity_poly.pdbx_seq_one_letter_code
_entity_poly.pdbx_strand_id
1 'polypeptide(L)'
;MKANLFIMGYLLIISCFNVIAELNFYRDPFVEPTQTSCNEQKEILLKQIQAWRFKGLIQHKSHYYPQIWLYSENQWLAINQEVHSKVLFPWFLQSWQNHKIVWQANLTDYCHETIEWTMLINES
;
A
#
# COMPACT_ATOMS: atom_id res chain seq x y z
N MET A 1 -51.31 -12.68 2.20
CA MET A 1 -50.04 -13.37 2.50
C MET A 1 -49.26 -13.84 1.27
N LYS A 2 -49.90 -14.46 0.26
CA LYS A 2 -49.19 -14.95 -0.95
C LYS A 2 -48.51 -13.84 -1.77
N ALA A 3 -49.13 -12.67 -1.91
CA ALA A 3 -48.56 -11.52 -2.64
C ALA A 3 -47.28 -10.97 -1.99
N ASN A 4 -47.22 -10.87 -0.66
CA ASN A 4 -46.05 -10.36 0.05
C ASN A 4 -44.83 -11.29 -0.10
N LEU A 5 -45.06 -12.60 -0.22
CA LEU A 5 -43.99 -13.59 -0.45
C LEU A 5 -43.39 -13.47 -1.86
N PHE A 6 -44.22 -13.19 -2.85
CA PHE A 6 -43.78 -12.92 -4.22
C PHE A 6 -42.97 -11.62 -4.32
N ILE A 7 -43.42 -10.55 -3.65
CA ILE A 7 -42.71 -9.26 -3.65
C ILE A 7 -41.34 -9.41 -2.97
N MET A 8 -41.26 -10.13 -1.85
CA MET A 8 -40.00 -10.35 -1.14
C MET A 8 -39.02 -11.21 -1.93
N GLY A 9 -39.51 -12.24 -2.65
CA GLY A 9 -38.70 -13.01 -3.58
C GLY A 9 -38.18 -12.18 -4.77
N TYR A 10 -38.99 -11.27 -5.31
CA TYR A 10 -38.59 -10.41 -6.42
C TYR A 10 -37.49 -9.40 -6.01
N LEU A 11 -37.60 -8.85 -4.80
CA LEU A 11 -36.58 -7.94 -4.24
C LEU A 11 -35.24 -8.66 -4.00
N LEU A 12 -35.28 -9.91 -3.52
CA LEU A 12 -34.07 -10.73 -3.33
C LEU A 12 -33.34 -10.99 -4.67
N ILE A 13 -34.08 -11.31 -5.74
CA ILE A 13 -33.50 -11.55 -7.06
C ILE A 13 -32.78 -10.29 -7.59
N ILE A 14 -33.40 -9.10 -7.45
CA ILE A 14 -32.79 -7.83 -7.89
C ILE A 14 -31.50 -7.53 -7.08
N SER A 15 -31.51 -7.80 -5.77
CA SER A 15 -30.31 -7.60 -4.95
C SER A 15 -29.16 -8.54 -5.32
N CYS A 16 -29.45 -9.79 -5.68
CA CYS A 16 -28.43 -10.74 -6.13
C CYS A 16 -27.81 -10.34 -7.48
N PHE A 17 -28.60 -9.81 -8.43
CA PHE A 17 -28.07 -9.37 -9.72
C PHE A 17 -27.20 -8.10 -9.63
N ASN A 18 -27.54 -7.16 -8.75
CA ASN A 18 -26.73 -5.94 -8.55
C ASN A 18 -25.33 -6.27 -8.00
N VAL A 19 -25.22 -7.26 -7.10
CA VAL A 19 -23.92 -7.69 -6.55
C VAL A 19 -23.04 -8.36 -7.63
N ILE A 20 -23.64 -9.04 -8.60
CA ILE A 20 -22.89 -9.71 -9.68
C ILE A 20 -22.40 -8.68 -10.74
N ALA A 21 -23.12 -7.57 -10.92
CA ALA A 21 -22.71 -6.52 -11.86
C ALA A 21 -21.44 -5.76 -11.41
N GLU A 22 -21.19 -5.63 -10.11
CA GLU A 22 -19.96 -5.01 -9.59
C GLU A 22 -18.72 -5.92 -9.72
N LEU A 23 -18.89 -7.22 -9.99
CA LEU A 23 -17.80 -8.21 -10.04
C LEU A 23 -17.24 -8.47 -11.44
N ASN A 24 -17.91 -8.00 -12.50
CA ASN A 24 -17.42 -8.15 -13.87
C ASN A 24 -16.66 -6.90 -14.31
N PHE A 25 -15.39 -6.80 -13.90
CA PHE A 25 -14.40 -5.94 -14.56
C PHE A 25 -14.09 -6.48 -15.96
N TYR A 26 -15.05 -6.36 -16.89
CA TYR A 26 -14.76 -6.48 -18.31
C TYR A 26 -14.04 -5.20 -18.73
N ARG A 27 -12.72 -5.15 -18.53
CA ARG A 27 -11.91 -4.08 -19.11
C ARG A 27 -12.02 -4.20 -20.63
N ASP A 28 -12.53 -3.16 -21.25
CA ASP A 28 -12.62 -3.06 -22.71
C ASP A 28 -11.22 -3.26 -23.31
N PRO A 29 -10.99 -4.30 -24.14
CA PRO A 29 -9.67 -4.58 -24.71
C PRO A 29 -9.23 -3.53 -25.74
N PHE A 30 -10.12 -2.63 -26.17
CA PHE A 30 -9.84 -1.53 -27.10
C PHE A 30 -9.61 -0.20 -26.40
N VAL A 31 -9.87 -0.10 -25.09
CA VAL A 31 -9.46 1.07 -24.30
C VAL A 31 -7.97 0.95 -24.06
N GLU A 32 -7.20 1.89 -24.62
CA GLU A 32 -5.78 1.97 -24.33
C GLU A 32 -5.58 2.09 -22.81
N PRO A 33 -4.75 1.23 -22.20
CA PRO A 33 -4.46 1.36 -20.79
C PRO A 33 -3.85 2.73 -20.56
N THR A 34 -4.47 3.54 -19.69
CA THR A 34 -3.89 4.81 -19.26
C THR A 34 -2.61 4.50 -18.48
N GLN A 35 -1.47 4.58 -19.16
CA GLN A 35 -0.16 4.40 -18.55
C GLN A 35 0.25 5.72 -17.90
N THR A 36 0.41 5.70 -16.59
CA THR A 36 1.01 6.80 -15.84
C THR A 36 2.45 6.99 -16.31
N SER A 37 2.94 8.23 -16.46
CA SER A 37 4.36 8.39 -16.82
C SER A 37 5.28 7.88 -15.69
N CYS A 38 6.49 7.39 -16.00
CA CYS A 38 7.43 6.93 -14.98
C CYS A 38 7.78 8.04 -13.97
N ASN A 39 7.83 9.29 -14.44
CA ASN A 39 8.03 10.46 -13.57
C ASN A 39 6.86 10.68 -12.61
N GLU A 40 5.63 10.58 -13.10
CA GLU A 40 4.44 10.73 -12.27
C GLU A 40 4.34 9.60 -11.23
N GLN A 41 4.65 8.35 -11.60
CA GLN A 41 4.75 7.26 -10.62
C GLN A 41 5.78 7.55 -9.53
N LYS A 42 6.98 8.01 -9.93
CA LYS A 42 8.04 8.37 -9.00
C LYS A 42 7.59 9.47 -8.03
N GLU A 43 6.93 10.52 -8.53
CA GLU A 43 6.41 11.59 -7.69
C GLU A 43 5.36 11.10 -6.70
N ILE A 44 4.43 10.24 -7.14
CA ILE A 44 3.41 9.65 -6.26
C ILE A 44 4.06 8.83 -5.15
N LEU A 45 4.99 7.94 -5.50
CA LEU A 45 5.67 7.08 -4.53
C LEU A 45 6.53 7.87 -3.54
N LEU A 46 7.22 8.92 -4.01
CA LEU A 46 8.00 9.79 -3.15
C LEU A 46 7.11 10.54 -2.15
N LYS A 47 5.97 11.08 -2.59
CA LYS A 47 4.99 11.71 -1.68
C LYS A 47 4.50 10.74 -0.62
N GLN A 48 4.22 9.49 -0.99
CA GLN A 48 3.77 8.45 -0.05
C GLN A 48 4.80 8.18 1.05
N ILE A 49 6.07 7.92 0.70
CA ILE A 49 7.09 7.59 1.71
C ILE A 49 7.48 8.80 2.57
N GLN A 50 7.46 10.00 2.00
CA GLN A 50 7.80 11.25 2.70
C GLN A 50 6.77 11.64 3.77
N ALA A 51 5.53 11.17 3.67
CA ALA A 51 4.51 11.39 4.70
C ALA A 51 4.88 10.71 6.03
N TRP A 52 5.66 9.63 5.98
CA TRP A 52 6.07 8.88 7.16
C TRP A 52 7.25 9.53 7.88
N ARG A 53 7.13 9.62 9.20
CA ARG A 53 8.18 10.15 10.07
C ARG A 53 8.69 9.06 10.99
N PHE A 54 10.01 8.95 11.10
CA PHE A 54 10.64 8.15 12.11
C PHE A 54 10.29 8.64 13.52
N LYS A 55 9.97 7.71 14.41
CA LYS A 55 9.59 7.98 15.81
C LYS A 55 10.40 7.22 16.84
N GLY A 56 11.07 6.14 16.45
CA GLY A 56 11.94 5.42 17.36
C GLY A 56 12.26 4.02 16.89
N LEU A 57 13.11 3.38 17.69
CA LEU A 57 13.51 2.00 17.54
C LEU A 57 13.17 1.27 18.83
N ILE A 58 12.56 0.10 18.70
CA ILE A 58 12.31 -0.79 19.84
C ILE A 58 13.04 -2.10 19.59
N GLN A 59 14.04 -2.39 20.42
CA GLN A 59 14.70 -3.68 20.45
C GLN A 59 14.02 -4.56 21.50
N HIS A 60 13.32 -5.60 21.05
CA HIS A 60 12.82 -6.62 21.97
C HIS A 60 13.92 -7.66 22.23
N LYS A 61 14.00 -8.18 23.46
CA LYS A 61 15.03 -9.19 23.83
C LYS A 61 14.91 -10.50 23.05
N SER A 62 13.72 -10.83 22.56
CA SER A 62 13.43 -12.07 21.83
C SER A 62 13.54 -11.96 20.31
N HIS A 63 13.71 -10.76 19.76
CA HIS A 63 13.81 -10.54 18.32
C HIS A 63 15.24 -10.21 17.94
N TYR A 64 15.72 -10.82 16.86
CA TYR A 64 17.09 -10.56 16.38
C TYR A 64 17.21 -9.16 15.78
N TYR A 65 16.15 -8.67 15.14
CA TYR A 65 16.10 -7.37 14.49
C TYR A 65 15.29 -6.34 15.29
N PRO A 66 15.74 -5.07 15.38
CA PRO A 66 14.98 -4.00 15.99
C PRO A 66 13.73 -3.68 15.16
N GLN A 67 12.68 -3.21 15.85
CA GLN A 67 11.50 -2.67 15.19
C GLN A 67 11.65 -1.17 14.96
N ILE A 68 11.46 -0.72 13.73
CA ILE A 68 11.40 0.69 13.35
C ILE A 68 9.95 1.14 13.49
N TRP A 69 9.76 2.23 14.25
CA TRP A 69 8.45 2.84 14.47
C TRP A 69 8.33 4.11 13.63
N LEU A 70 7.30 4.13 12.80
CA LEU A 70 6.96 5.23 11.91
C LEU A 70 5.56 5.75 12.24
N TYR A 71 5.35 7.03 11.98
CA TYR A 71 4.05 7.68 12.15
C TYR A 71 3.73 8.59 10.97
N SER A 72 2.52 8.47 10.45
CA SER A 72 1.94 9.32 9.42
C SER A 72 0.44 9.47 9.69
N GLU A 73 -0.11 10.68 9.61
CA GLU A 73 -1.57 10.93 9.62
C GLU A 73 -2.38 10.09 10.63
N ASN A 74 -1.95 10.06 11.90
CA ASN A 74 -2.59 9.29 12.99
C ASN A 74 -2.52 7.77 12.86
N GLN A 75 -1.65 7.27 11.99
CA GLN A 75 -1.35 5.85 11.84
C GLN A 75 0.06 5.55 12.32
N TRP A 76 0.17 4.55 13.19
CA TRP A 76 1.43 3.97 13.60
C TRP A 76 1.76 2.77 12.75
N LEU A 77 3.03 2.65 12.37
CA LEU A 77 3.55 1.50 11.66
C LEU A 77 4.82 1.02 12.34
N ALA A 78 4.84 -0.25 12.72
CA ALA A 78 6.02 -0.95 13.18
C ALA A 78 6.47 -1.92 12.09
N ILE A 79 7.73 -1.84 11.71
CA ILE A 79 8.36 -2.75 10.73
C ILE A 79 9.65 -3.30 11.28
N ASN A 80 10.09 -4.42 10.74
CA ASN A 80 11.42 -4.95 10.93
C ASN A 80 11.99 -5.34 9.56
N GLN A 81 13.21 -5.82 9.53
CA GLN A 81 13.89 -6.17 8.28
C GLN A 81 13.29 -7.40 7.56
N GLU A 82 12.53 -8.23 8.27
CA GLU A 82 11.99 -9.50 7.75
C GLU A 82 10.55 -9.37 7.22
N VAL A 83 9.81 -8.36 7.66
CA VAL A 83 8.37 -8.24 7.39
C VAL A 83 8.10 -7.11 6.40
N HIS A 84 7.60 -7.46 5.23
CA HIS A 84 7.09 -6.50 4.26
C HIS A 84 5.76 -5.90 4.75
N SER A 85 5.72 -4.57 4.91
CA SER A 85 4.51 -3.86 5.28
C SER A 85 3.58 -3.68 4.08
N LYS A 86 2.35 -4.18 4.19
CA LYS A 86 1.28 -3.91 3.21
C LYS A 86 0.94 -2.42 3.11
N VAL A 87 1.17 -1.66 4.19
CA VAL A 87 0.87 -0.22 4.25
C VAL A 87 1.86 0.60 3.42
N LEU A 88 3.12 0.16 3.37
CA LEU A 88 4.17 0.86 2.63
C LEU A 88 4.35 0.35 1.21
N PHE A 89 3.64 -0.71 0.80
CA PHE A 89 3.76 -1.23 -0.56
C PHE A 89 3.63 -0.10 -1.60
N PRO A 90 4.52 -0.03 -2.61
CA PRO A 90 5.57 -1.00 -2.98
C PRO A 90 6.94 -0.80 -2.30
N TRP A 91 7.05 0.06 -1.28
CA TRP A 91 8.31 0.31 -0.58
C TRP A 91 8.73 -0.85 0.32
N PHE A 92 10.03 -1.15 0.30
CA PHE A 92 10.69 -2.11 1.19
C PHE A 92 11.96 -1.51 1.78
N LEU A 93 12.36 -2.04 2.93
CA LEU A 93 13.59 -1.64 3.60
C LEU A 93 14.78 -2.27 2.89
N GLN A 94 15.60 -1.44 2.24
CA GLN A 94 16.82 -1.89 1.55
C GLN A 94 17.99 -2.01 2.53
N SER A 95 18.21 -0.98 3.34
CA SER A 95 19.23 -0.99 4.37
C SER A 95 18.91 -0.02 5.50
N TRP A 96 19.48 -0.30 6.67
CA TRP A 96 19.46 0.61 7.80
C TRP A 96 20.82 0.57 8.48
N GLN A 97 21.58 1.64 8.33
CA GLN A 97 22.93 1.80 8.89
C GLN A 97 23.22 3.29 9.09
N ASN A 98 24.16 3.64 9.98
CA ASN A 98 24.71 5.00 10.09
C ASN A 98 23.65 6.10 10.23
N HIS A 99 22.67 5.93 11.13
CA HIS A 99 21.60 6.91 11.40
C HIS A 99 20.73 7.24 10.19
N LYS A 100 20.64 6.33 9.21
CA LYS A 100 19.74 6.48 8.06
C LYS A 100 19.03 5.18 7.71
N ILE A 101 17.79 5.31 7.27
CA ILE A 101 16.96 4.23 6.75
C ILE A 101 16.85 4.46 5.25
N VAL A 102 17.30 3.49 4.46
CA VAL A 102 17.19 3.53 3.00
C VAL A 102 16.04 2.64 2.58
N TRP A 103 15.08 3.28 1.93
CA TRP A 103 13.89 2.69 1.37
C TRP A 103 14.06 2.53 -0.13
N GLN A 104 13.55 1.45 -0.68
CA GLN A 104 13.55 1.21 -2.11
C GLN A 104 12.15 0.79 -2.56
N ALA A 105 11.74 1.23 -3.75
CA ALA A 105 10.55 0.76 -4.43
C ALA A 105 10.86 0.54 -5.91
N ASN A 106 10.18 -0.43 -6.51
CA ASN A 106 10.26 -0.67 -7.95
C ASN A 106 9.12 0.09 -8.63
N LEU A 107 9.42 0.77 -9.74
CA LEU A 107 8.37 1.27 -10.62
C LEU A 107 7.70 0.10 -11.34
N THR A 108 6.58 0.37 -12.01
CA THR A 108 5.95 -0.64 -12.87
C THR A 108 6.93 -1.16 -13.93
N ASP A 109 6.77 -2.41 -14.34
CA ASP A 109 7.72 -3.13 -15.19
C ASP A 109 8.16 -2.36 -16.45
N TYR A 110 7.25 -1.63 -17.11
CA TYR A 110 7.59 -0.86 -18.33
C TYR A 110 8.56 0.30 -18.11
N CYS A 111 8.75 0.74 -16.86
CA CYS A 111 9.75 1.76 -16.52
C CYS A 111 11.14 1.14 -16.32
N HIS A 112 11.25 -0.16 -16.00
CA HIS A 112 12.51 -0.86 -15.70
C HIS A 112 13.43 -0.11 -14.70
N GLU A 113 12.83 0.63 -13.77
CA GLU A 113 13.52 1.53 -12.87
C GLU A 113 13.16 1.26 -11.41
N THR A 114 14.10 1.59 -10.53
CA THR A 114 13.89 1.57 -9.08
C THR A 114 14.14 2.96 -8.51
N ILE A 115 13.44 3.27 -7.42
CA ILE A 115 13.59 4.55 -6.72
C ILE A 115 14.04 4.28 -5.29
N GLU A 116 14.90 5.15 -4.78
CA GLU A 116 15.38 5.10 -3.42
C GLU A 116 15.00 6.38 -2.66
N TRP A 117 14.69 6.23 -1.38
CA TRP A 117 14.44 7.34 -0.48
C TRP A 117 15.18 7.13 0.84
N THR A 118 15.90 8.16 1.30
CA THR A 118 16.64 8.11 2.55
C THR A 118 15.92 8.91 3.63
N MET A 119 15.59 8.23 4.72
CA MET A 119 15.05 8.84 5.93
C MET A 119 16.16 8.95 6.98
N LEU A 120 16.42 10.17 7.47
CA LEU A 120 17.39 10.40 8.52
C LEU A 120 16.79 10.06 9.89
N ILE A 121 17.57 9.34 10.70
CA ILE A 121 17.27 9.03 12.09
C ILE A 121 18.01 10.08 12.92
N ASN A 122 17.37 11.23 13.14
CA ASN A 122 17.90 12.19 14.09
C ASN A 122 17.70 11.60 15.49
N GLU A 123 18.78 11.16 16.11
CA GLU A 123 18.85 10.97 17.54
C GLU A 123 18.83 12.36 18.18
N SER A 124 17.63 12.83 18.53
CA SER A 124 17.46 14.01 19.40
C SER A 124 17.37 13.56 20.85
#